data_AF-A0A9C8GKB9-F1
#
_entry.id   AF-A0A9C8GKB9-F1
#
_cell.length_a   1.000
_cell.length_b   1.000
_cell.length_c   1.000
_cell.angle_alpha   90.00
_cell.angle_beta   90.00
_cell.angle_gamma   90.00
#
_symmetry.space_group_name_H-M   'P 1'
#
loop_
_entity.id
_entity.type
_entity.pdbx_description
1 polymer ?
#
loop_
_entity_poly.entity_id
_entity_poly.type
_entity_poly.pdbx_seq_one_letter_code
_entity_poly.pdbx_strand_id
1 'polypeptide(L)'
;MANQEARVRFCRQCGASLTPNQRFCRQCGRQISPPPGAGSSPAAGQVSGAPPVTAQSRGGWGRWTLVAAGCVGTLALLCVVGAVLAVAFRSGIPSGQRPPSTAWDGAKTEVLHSERLVPSQEYQVVDVEGALSIVVPGGFLDTPEELSVAAVTGGPALQLPLPAQPLGVFEIELGEKTFFAEHLFIELPYDPAALESSLPAEFSLLASYWDEEVEAWVEMPSAVDTDRQRLVIPTLHLTKIRYDYVVADGHIYNDYFSVKYDQSELDAMKKKYPNFEQTLSDYVEGVVNALETARLTYDQHGFRELEKIKAAEWAVVPAESRGVKLPPWHPDHSVMVKTVRFNVFIGGDRHDESWTWKGIAYSSLSRSKYSGNIYIPYDHSGVQALEIAHEVFHSVQNRYYNLVGMTEFGVPGTTSPSYQFLARQWWLEATAEYAAGKLVYPEPDGRPNQYMGGDIDFKRHEKPLAHSPSVVRQYSERPAYNNAWFIEFLVTQKDIDFNDMFETVASYKWPSVYDNLVAYLETQGLDINQVYAQYTVWWLFNPRSPLQ
;
A
#
# COMPACT_ATOMS: atom_id res chain seq x y z
N MET A 1 3.90 50.90 -3.34
CA MET A 1 4.65 49.69 -2.91
C MET A 1 4.79 49.77 -1.41
N ALA A 2 3.94 49.07 -0.65
CA ALA A 2 3.95 49.11 0.81
C ALA A 2 4.75 47.92 1.35
N ASN A 3 5.75 48.21 2.17
CA ASN A 3 6.61 47.28 2.88
C ASN A 3 5.75 46.53 3.92
N GLN A 4 5.36 45.27 3.65
CA GLN A 4 4.82 44.39 4.68
C GLN A 4 6.00 43.80 5.44
N GLU A 5 6.30 44.35 6.62
CA GLU A 5 7.13 43.67 7.61
C GLU A 5 6.54 42.28 7.87
N ALA A 6 7.30 41.24 7.53
CA ALA A 6 6.91 39.86 7.77
C ALA A 6 6.78 39.65 9.28
N ARG A 7 5.54 39.66 9.80
CA ARG A 7 5.26 39.25 11.18
C ARG A 7 5.79 37.83 11.36
N VAL A 8 6.80 37.69 12.21
CA VAL A 8 7.30 36.38 12.65
C VAL A 8 6.13 35.64 13.31
N ARG A 9 5.74 34.51 12.72
CA ARG A 9 4.69 33.63 13.25
C ARG A 9 5.35 32.49 14.01
N PHE A 10 4.66 31.96 15.01
CA PHE A 10 5.14 30.82 15.80
C PHE A 10 4.08 29.71 15.85
N CYS A 11 4.51 28.46 15.87
CA CYS A 11 3.63 27.31 16.04
C CYS A 11 2.97 27.38 17.41
N ARG A 12 1.64 27.32 17.44
CA ARG A 12 0.88 27.35 18.71
C ARG A 12 1.01 26.07 19.54
N GLN A 13 1.52 24.99 18.95
CA GLN A 13 1.71 23.71 19.65
C GLN A 13 3.12 23.58 20.25
N CYS A 14 4.18 23.86 19.48
CA CYS A 14 5.55 23.62 19.94
C CYS A 14 6.43 24.89 20.00
N GLY A 15 5.91 26.07 19.65
CA GLY A 15 6.64 27.33 19.72
C GLY A 15 7.66 27.59 18.60
N ALA A 16 7.83 26.67 17.64
CA ALA A 16 8.76 26.84 16.52
C ALA A 16 8.45 28.09 15.68
N SER A 17 9.47 28.77 15.14
CA SER A 17 9.28 29.85 14.18
C SER A 17 8.66 29.31 12.88
N LEU A 18 7.80 30.12 12.25
CA LEU A 18 7.08 29.78 11.03
C LEU A 18 7.39 30.77 9.91
N THR A 19 7.57 30.27 8.69
CA THR A 19 7.70 31.12 7.50
C THR A 19 6.31 31.66 7.06
N PRO A 20 6.24 32.77 6.29
CA PRO A 20 4.97 33.42 5.94
C PRO A 20 3.94 32.54 5.21
N ASN A 21 4.38 31.48 4.53
CA ASN A 21 3.51 30.56 3.80
C ASN A 21 3.46 29.15 4.41
N GLN A 22 4.10 28.95 5.57
CA GLN A 22 4.18 27.66 6.23
C GLN A 22 2.80 27.20 6.71
N ARG A 23 2.28 26.15 6.05
CA ARG A 23 1.00 25.54 6.40
C ARG A 23 1.10 24.51 7.53
N PHE A 24 2.30 24.00 7.82
CA PHE A 24 2.56 23.01 8.86
C PHE A 24 3.85 23.33 9.62
N CYS A 25 3.87 23.08 10.93
CA CYS A 25 5.06 23.26 11.73
C CYS A 25 6.12 22.19 11.41
N ARG A 26 7.33 22.61 11.00
CA ARG A 26 8.46 21.71 10.69
C ARG A 26 8.96 20.93 11.92
N GLN A 27 8.69 21.41 13.14
CA GLN A 27 9.16 20.77 14.37
C GLN A 27 8.16 19.75 14.93
N CYS A 28 6.85 19.92 14.71
CA CYS A 28 5.83 19.04 15.33
C CYS A 28 4.73 18.56 14.38
N GLY A 29 4.81 18.89 13.08
CA GLY A 29 3.84 18.48 12.06
C GLY A 29 2.47 19.20 12.11
N ARG A 30 2.19 20.01 13.14
CA ARG A 30 0.88 20.63 13.34
C ARG A 30 0.52 21.64 12.24
N GLN A 31 -0.68 21.51 11.68
CA GLN A 31 -1.23 22.46 10.72
C GLN A 31 -1.45 23.84 11.34
N ILE A 32 -1.04 24.89 10.61
CA ILE A 32 -1.04 26.30 11.03
C ILE A 32 -2.28 27.04 10.50
N SER A 33 -2.85 26.64 9.34
CA SER A 33 -4.10 27.19 8.78
C SER A 33 -4.85 26.18 7.90
N PRO A 34 -6.20 26.13 7.94
CA PRO A 34 -7.02 25.45 6.94
C PRO A 34 -6.98 26.18 5.58
N PRO A 35 -7.25 25.48 4.45
CA PRO A 35 -7.31 26.12 3.14
C PRO A 35 -8.38 27.24 3.11
N PRO A 36 -8.13 28.37 2.44
CA PRO A 36 -9.13 29.40 2.26
C PRO A 36 -10.25 28.84 1.37
N GLY A 37 -11.41 28.56 1.97
CA GLY A 37 -12.53 27.93 1.29
C GLY A 37 -13.44 27.10 2.19
N ALA A 38 -13.01 26.76 3.42
CA ALA A 38 -13.87 26.14 4.42
C ALA A 38 -14.86 27.17 5.01
N GLY A 39 -15.82 27.60 4.19
CA GLY A 39 -17.02 28.29 4.65
C GLY A 39 -17.81 27.38 5.57
N SER A 40 -17.96 27.81 6.82
CA SER A 40 -18.84 27.24 7.82
C SER A 40 -20.25 27.01 7.26
N SER A 41 -20.68 25.75 7.16
CA SER A 41 -22.10 25.43 7.01
C SER A 41 -22.82 25.66 8.34
N PRO A 42 -24.00 26.29 8.35
CA PRO A 42 -24.75 26.54 9.57
C PRO A 42 -25.37 25.25 10.10
N ALA A 43 -25.40 25.14 11.44
CA ALA A 43 -26.04 24.05 12.17
C ALA A 43 -27.52 23.90 11.75
N ALA A 44 -27.88 22.71 11.25
CA ALA A 44 -29.26 22.33 10.97
C ALA A 44 -29.79 21.45 12.10
N GLY A 45 -30.96 21.84 12.60
CA GLY A 45 -31.62 21.34 13.79
C GLY A 45 -32.07 19.88 13.73
N GLN A 46 -32.24 19.34 14.92
CA GLN A 46 -32.93 18.09 15.22
C GLN A 46 -34.29 18.02 14.52
N VAL A 47 -34.55 16.92 13.81
CA VAL A 47 -35.91 16.44 13.55
C VAL A 47 -35.97 14.93 13.77
N SER A 48 -37.03 14.54 14.48
CA SER A 48 -37.32 13.26 15.09
C SER A 48 -37.90 12.23 14.12
N GLY A 49 -37.40 10.99 14.21
CA GLY A 49 -38.15 9.72 14.26
C GLY A 49 -39.04 9.27 13.07
N ALA A 50 -38.65 8.15 12.44
CA ALA A 50 -39.56 7.07 12.00
C ALA A 50 -38.81 5.72 11.93
N PRO A 51 -39.48 4.57 12.18
CA PRO A 51 -38.86 3.31 12.63
C PRO A 51 -38.49 2.34 11.48
N PRO A 52 -37.70 1.27 11.76
CA PRO A 52 -37.24 0.33 10.74
C PRO A 52 -38.35 -0.61 10.24
N VAL A 53 -38.42 -0.76 8.92
CA VAL A 53 -39.28 -1.73 8.23
C VAL A 53 -38.70 -3.13 8.43
N THR A 54 -39.43 -3.96 9.17
CA THR A 54 -39.19 -5.40 9.32
C THR A 54 -39.91 -6.14 8.19
N ALA A 55 -39.17 -6.76 7.28
CA ALA A 55 -39.73 -7.66 6.29
C ALA A 55 -39.87 -9.07 6.89
N GLN A 56 -41.09 -9.42 7.30
CA GLN A 56 -41.50 -10.78 7.64
C GLN A 56 -41.59 -11.62 6.35
N SER A 57 -40.82 -12.71 6.27
CA SER A 57 -41.06 -13.76 5.28
C SER A 57 -42.19 -14.67 5.77
N ARG A 58 -43.31 -14.71 5.03
CA ARG A 58 -44.36 -15.72 5.17
C ARG A 58 -44.04 -16.91 4.27
N GLY A 59 -44.07 -18.10 4.86
CA GLY A 59 -43.91 -19.37 4.15
C GLY A 59 -45.09 -19.70 3.25
N GLY A 60 -44.79 -20.48 2.20
CA GLY A 60 -45.76 -21.11 1.32
C GLY A 60 -45.11 -22.32 0.62
N TRP A 61 -45.34 -23.51 1.19
CA TRP A 61 -45.04 -24.80 0.58
C TRP A 61 -45.97 -25.08 -0.61
N GLY A 62 -45.41 -25.59 -1.72
CA GLY A 62 -46.18 -25.91 -2.93
C GLY A 62 -45.42 -26.68 -4.04
N ARG A 63 -44.86 -27.85 -3.68
CA ARG A 63 -44.75 -29.12 -4.43
C ARG A 63 -44.81 -29.18 -6.01
N TRP A 64 -43.69 -29.71 -6.58
CA TRP A 64 -43.49 -30.64 -7.76
C TRP A 64 -43.86 -30.15 -9.19
N THR A 65 -43.14 -30.39 -10.30
CA THR A 65 -42.37 -31.59 -10.77
C THR A 65 -41.55 -31.30 -12.08
N LEU A 66 -40.41 -32.00 -12.26
CA LEU A 66 -39.76 -32.53 -13.50
C LEU A 66 -38.86 -31.58 -14.37
N VAL A 67 -37.63 -31.90 -14.86
CA VAL A 67 -36.94 -33.14 -15.30
C VAL A 67 -35.39 -32.94 -15.19
N ALA A 68 -34.65 -33.73 -14.40
CA ALA A 68 -33.68 -34.77 -14.81
C ALA A 68 -32.77 -34.51 -16.05
N ALA A 69 -31.62 -33.86 -15.88
CA ALA A 69 -30.46 -33.98 -16.80
C ALA A 69 -29.08 -33.63 -16.20
N GLY A 70 -28.96 -33.47 -14.87
CA GLY A 70 -27.76 -32.87 -14.24
C GLY A 70 -26.93 -33.75 -13.31
N CYS A 71 -27.27 -35.02 -13.10
CA CYS A 71 -26.69 -35.81 -11.99
C CYS A 71 -25.61 -36.83 -12.39
N VAL A 72 -25.27 -36.95 -13.68
CA VAL A 72 -24.19 -37.88 -14.11
C VAL A 72 -22.84 -37.15 -14.24
N GLY A 73 -22.84 -35.85 -14.59
CA GLY A 73 -21.60 -35.05 -14.70
C GLY A 73 -20.95 -34.73 -13.34
N THR A 74 -21.77 -34.46 -12.32
CA THR A 74 -21.28 -34.05 -10.98
C THR A 74 -20.64 -35.19 -10.21
N LEU A 75 -21.11 -36.44 -10.41
CA LEU A 75 -20.52 -37.63 -9.79
C LEU A 75 -19.22 -38.06 -10.49
N ALA A 76 -19.11 -37.89 -11.81
CA ALA A 76 -17.86 -38.16 -12.54
C ALA A 76 -16.75 -37.15 -12.16
N LEU A 77 -17.09 -35.86 -11.98
CA LEU A 77 -16.15 -34.84 -11.55
C LEU A 77 -15.66 -35.06 -10.11
N LEU A 78 -16.55 -35.48 -9.20
CA LEU A 78 -16.19 -35.80 -7.81
C LEU A 78 -15.33 -37.06 -7.70
N CYS A 79 -15.54 -38.07 -8.57
CA CYS A 79 -14.68 -39.26 -8.62
C CYS A 79 -13.30 -38.96 -9.23
N VAL A 80 -13.20 -38.06 -10.22
CA VAL A 80 -11.91 -37.64 -10.78
C VAL A 80 -11.13 -36.75 -9.81
N VAL A 81 -11.79 -35.81 -9.13
CA VAL A 81 -11.15 -34.99 -8.07
C VAL A 81 -10.74 -35.87 -6.87
N GLY A 82 -11.58 -36.83 -6.47
CA GLY A 82 -11.24 -37.80 -5.42
C GLY A 82 -10.09 -38.74 -5.80
N ALA A 83 -10.00 -39.15 -7.06
CA ALA A 83 -8.89 -39.99 -7.55
C ALA A 83 -7.59 -39.19 -7.73
N VAL A 84 -7.65 -37.92 -8.15
CA VAL A 84 -6.48 -37.03 -8.24
C VAL A 84 -5.95 -36.68 -6.85
N LEU A 85 -6.83 -36.44 -5.87
CA LEU A 85 -6.43 -36.25 -4.47
C LEU A 85 -5.87 -37.53 -3.85
N ALA A 86 -6.40 -38.72 -4.20
CA ALA A 86 -5.88 -40.00 -3.71
C ALA A 86 -4.55 -40.41 -4.37
N VAL A 87 -4.29 -39.99 -5.61
CA VAL A 87 -2.98 -40.17 -6.28
C VAL A 87 -1.96 -39.15 -5.75
N ALA A 88 -2.35 -37.91 -5.49
CA ALA A 88 -1.51 -36.92 -4.80
C ALA A 88 -1.12 -37.36 -3.37
N PHE A 89 -1.97 -38.16 -2.70
CA PHE A 89 -1.68 -38.77 -1.39
C PHE A 89 -0.98 -40.15 -1.45
N ARG A 90 -0.75 -40.75 -2.64
CA ARG A 90 -0.12 -42.08 -2.77
C ARG A 90 1.18 -42.14 -3.59
N SER A 91 1.55 -41.09 -4.32
CA SER A 91 2.92 -40.96 -4.80
C SER A 91 3.79 -40.40 -3.68
N GLY A 92 4.36 -41.30 -2.88
CA GLY A 92 5.40 -40.99 -1.91
C GLY A 92 6.57 -40.28 -2.59
N ILE A 93 6.56 -38.96 -2.57
CA ILE A 93 7.76 -38.15 -2.69
C ILE A 93 8.46 -38.31 -1.34
N PRO A 94 9.76 -38.68 -1.30
CA PRO A 94 10.47 -38.78 -0.04
C PRO A 94 10.37 -37.45 0.71
N SER A 95 9.72 -37.49 1.88
CA SER A 95 9.74 -36.42 2.85
C SER A 95 11.16 -36.30 3.40
N GLY A 96 11.90 -35.33 2.91
CA GLY A 96 13.25 -35.05 3.34
C GLY A 96 13.93 -34.09 2.38
N GLN A 97 14.04 -32.84 2.82
CA GLN A 97 14.66 -31.68 2.14
C GLN A 97 13.74 -30.89 1.22
N ARG A 98 13.10 -29.86 1.80
CA ARG A 98 12.79 -28.61 1.11
C ARG A 98 14.08 -28.12 0.43
N PRO A 99 14.07 -27.57 -0.79
CA PRO A 99 15.21 -26.78 -1.23
C PRO A 99 15.42 -25.68 -0.17
N PRO A 100 16.66 -25.46 0.32
CA PRO A 100 16.92 -24.34 1.21
C PRO A 100 16.35 -23.06 0.59
N SER A 101 16.00 -22.07 1.41
CA SER A 101 15.86 -20.71 0.87
C SER A 101 17.08 -20.47 -0.02
N THR A 102 16.86 -20.01 -1.25
CA THR A 102 17.92 -20.01 -2.26
C THR A 102 19.11 -19.26 -1.68
N ALA A 103 20.18 -20.01 -1.39
CA ALA A 103 21.38 -19.43 -0.82
C ALA A 103 21.89 -18.45 -1.86
N TRP A 104 21.92 -17.16 -1.51
CA TRP A 104 22.47 -16.17 -2.42
C TRP A 104 23.92 -16.49 -2.69
N ASP A 105 24.35 -16.31 -3.93
CA ASP A 105 25.74 -16.59 -4.29
C ASP A 105 26.71 -15.77 -3.41
N GLY A 106 27.68 -16.47 -2.81
CA GLY A 106 28.63 -15.88 -1.86
C GLY A 106 28.09 -15.52 -0.47
N ALA A 107 26.79 -15.70 -0.18
CA ALA A 107 26.27 -15.47 1.16
C ALA A 107 26.65 -16.60 2.13
N LYS A 108 26.80 -16.26 3.41
CA LYS A 108 27.04 -17.23 4.49
C LYS A 108 25.91 -17.13 5.51
N THR A 109 25.42 -18.29 5.93
CA THR A 109 24.40 -18.43 6.96
C THR A 109 25.02 -19.10 8.18
N GLU A 110 24.86 -18.48 9.35
CA GLU A 110 25.31 -18.98 10.65
C GLU A 110 24.10 -19.15 11.58
N VAL A 111 23.82 -20.39 11.99
CA VAL A 111 22.71 -20.67 12.92
C VAL A 111 23.06 -20.12 14.30
N LEU A 112 22.23 -19.20 14.79
CA LEU A 112 22.38 -18.59 16.11
C LEU A 112 21.55 -19.32 17.16
N HIS A 113 20.36 -19.80 16.79
CA HIS A 113 19.45 -20.48 17.71
C HIS A 113 18.64 -21.56 17.00
N SER A 114 18.37 -22.65 17.72
CA SER A 114 17.41 -23.69 17.32
C SER A 114 16.71 -24.20 18.57
N GLU A 115 15.39 -24.12 18.60
CA GLU A 115 14.60 -24.57 19.74
C GLU A 115 13.25 -25.11 19.28
N ARG A 116 12.83 -26.20 19.92
CA ARG A 116 11.51 -26.77 19.67
C ARG A 116 10.46 -26.06 20.52
N LEU A 117 9.60 -25.28 19.87
CA LEU A 117 8.44 -24.64 20.50
C LEU A 117 7.27 -25.61 20.59
N VAL A 118 6.50 -25.52 21.66
CA VAL A 118 5.31 -26.35 21.88
C VAL A 118 4.04 -25.50 21.88
N PRO A 119 2.86 -26.07 21.54
CA PRO A 119 1.59 -25.40 21.72
C PRO A 119 1.44 -24.85 23.14
N SER A 120 1.10 -23.57 23.24
CA SER A 120 0.87 -22.89 24.51
C SER A 120 -0.31 -21.94 24.36
N GLN A 121 -1.07 -21.74 25.44
CA GLN A 121 -2.09 -20.68 25.53
C GLN A 121 -1.49 -19.35 26.01
N GLU A 122 -0.24 -19.37 26.47
CA GLU A 122 0.54 -18.20 26.85
C GLU A 122 1.51 -17.82 25.73
N TYR A 123 1.94 -16.57 25.72
CA TYR A 123 2.98 -16.10 24.81
C TYR A 123 4.30 -16.82 25.07
N GLN A 124 5.02 -17.11 24.00
CA GLN A 124 6.39 -17.64 24.05
C GLN A 124 7.33 -16.57 23.51
N VAL A 125 8.35 -16.20 24.28
CA VAL A 125 9.39 -15.25 23.88
C VAL A 125 10.70 -16.01 23.77
N VAL A 126 11.28 -16.00 22.57
CA VAL A 126 12.59 -16.59 22.31
C VAL A 126 13.60 -15.46 22.13
N ASP A 127 14.55 -15.36 23.05
CA ASP A 127 15.63 -14.38 23.03
C ASP A 127 16.89 -15.03 22.43
N VAL A 128 17.30 -14.56 21.26
CA VAL A 128 18.43 -15.14 20.49
C VAL A 128 19.71 -14.43 20.89
N GLU A 129 20.16 -14.68 22.12
CA GLU A 129 21.40 -14.12 22.69
C GLU A 129 21.56 -12.60 22.50
N GLY A 130 20.44 -11.86 22.54
CA GLY A 130 20.40 -10.42 22.33
C GLY A 130 20.54 -9.96 20.87
N ALA A 131 20.68 -10.86 19.89
CA ALA A 131 20.68 -10.54 18.47
C ALA A 131 19.29 -10.14 17.96
N LEU A 132 18.25 -10.86 18.40
CA LEU A 132 16.84 -10.52 18.18
C LEU A 132 15.95 -11.27 19.18
N SER A 133 14.69 -10.88 19.28
CA SER A 133 13.67 -11.64 19.99
C SER A 133 12.50 -12.00 19.09
N ILE A 134 11.98 -13.22 19.23
CA ILE A 134 10.77 -13.69 18.52
C ILE A 134 9.67 -13.90 19.55
N VAL A 135 8.52 -13.26 19.33
CA VAL A 135 7.36 -13.34 20.22
C VAL A 135 6.24 -14.06 19.49
N VAL A 136 5.93 -15.28 19.96
CA VAL A 136 4.88 -16.15 19.42
C VAL A 136 3.64 -16.07 20.32
N PRO A 137 2.48 -15.63 19.81
CA PRO A 137 1.25 -15.56 20.60
C PRO A 137 0.77 -16.90 21.17
N GLY A 138 0.01 -16.82 22.27
CA GLY A 138 -0.72 -17.98 22.78
C GLY A 138 -1.80 -18.43 21.79
N GLY A 139 -1.94 -19.74 21.60
CA GLY A 139 -2.85 -20.33 20.61
C GLY A 139 -2.33 -20.32 19.18
N PHE A 140 -1.11 -19.81 18.94
CA PHE A 140 -0.53 -19.70 17.59
C PHE A 140 -0.10 -21.05 16.98
N LEU A 141 0.39 -21.97 17.82
CA LEU A 141 0.85 -23.29 17.40
C LEU A 141 -0.13 -24.38 17.85
N ASP A 142 -0.61 -25.19 16.90
CA ASP A 142 -1.42 -26.38 17.17
C ASP A 142 -0.57 -27.65 17.41
N THR A 143 0.65 -27.65 16.88
CA THR A 143 1.62 -28.73 16.96
C THR A 143 2.99 -28.18 17.35
N PRO A 144 3.86 -28.98 18.00
CA PRO A 144 5.23 -28.54 18.23
C PRO A 144 5.97 -28.31 16.90
N GLU A 145 6.66 -27.18 16.79
CA GLU A 145 7.43 -26.78 15.61
C GLU A 145 8.86 -26.41 16.02
N GLU A 146 9.82 -26.65 15.13
CA GLU A 146 11.21 -26.22 15.33
C GLU A 146 11.34 -24.75 14.90
N LEU A 147 11.73 -23.87 15.83
CA LEU A 147 12.13 -22.50 15.51
C LEU A 147 13.64 -22.49 15.23
N SER A 148 14.05 -21.99 14.07
CA SER A 148 15.45 -21.75 13.74
C SER A 148 15.68 -20.26 13.44
N VAL A 149 16.80 -19.74 13.90
CA VAL A 149 17.25 -18.37 13.60
C VAL A 149 18.71 -18.42 13.19
N ALA A 150 19.00 -17.85 12.02
CA ALA A 150 20.35 -17.75 11.49
C ALA A 150 20.68 -16.32 11.06
N ALA A 151 21.91 -15.88 11.34
CA ALA A 151 22.45 -14.66 10.77
C ALA A 151 22.90 -14.93 9.33
N VAL A 152 22.62 -14.00 8.43
CA VAL A 152 23.03 -14.06 7.03
C VAL A 152 23.99 -12.92 6.75
N THR A 153 25.14 -13.23 6.15
CA THR A 153 26.12 -12.25 5.69
C THR A 153 26.27 -12.33 4.18
N GLY A 154 26.37 -11.18 3.51
CA GLY A 154 26.33 -11.07 2.05
C GLY A 154 24.90 -10.98 1.50
N GLY A 155 24.75 -11.22 0.20
CA GLY A 155 23.46 -11.16 -0.49
C GLY A 155 23.14 -9.83 -1.16
N PRO A 156 21.92 -9.72 -1.75
CA PRO A 156 21.48 -8.54 -2.47
C PRO A 156 21.41 -7.29 -1.59
N ALA A 157 21.90 -6.17 -2.11
CA ALA A 157 21.76 -4.88 -1.44
C ALA A 157 20.30 -4.41 -1.43
N LEU A 158 19.88 -3.70 -0.37
CA LEU A 158 18.61 -2.99 -0.38
C LEU A 158 18.71 -1.80 -1.32
N GLN A 159 17.68 -1.65 -2.14
CA GLN A 159 17.60 -0.58 -3.12
C GLN A 159 16.53 0.41 -2.68
N LEU A 160 16.96 1.48 -2.03
CA LEU A 160 16.14 2.65 -1.72
C LEU A 160 16.69 3.87 -2.46
N PRO A 161 15.87 4.88 -2.77
CA PRO A 161 16.36 6.13 -3.38
C PRO A 161 17.35 6.90 -2.50
N LEU A 162 17.38 6.57 -1.20
CA LEU A 162 18.32 7.12 -0.24
C LEU A 162 19.33 6.05 0.19
N PRO A 163 20.58 6.42 0.51
CA PRO A 163 21.53 5.48 1.08
C PRO A 163 20.97 4.87 2.36
N ALA A 164 21.17 3.57 2.52
CA ALA A 164 20.79 2.84 3.72
C ALA A 164 21.93 1.89 4.08
N GLN A 165 22.13 1.69 5.38
CA GLN A 165 23.15 0.80 5.92
C GLN A 165 22.47 -0.36 6.66
N PRO A 166 22.84 -1.62 6.35
CA PRO A 166 22.26 -2.77 7.01
C PRO A 166 22.79 -2.86 8.44
N LEU A 167 21.87 -3.08 9.39
CA LEU A 167 22.20 -3.42 10.78
C LEU A 167 22.27 -4.94 10.97
N GLY A 168 21.48 -5.70 10.21
CA GLY A 168 21.55 -7.16 10.19
C GLY A 168 20.58 -7.79 9.21
N VAL A 169 20.87 -9.04 8.84
CA VAL A 169 20.02 -9.89 8.01
C VAL A 169 19.88 -11.24 8.72
N PHE A 170 18.65 -11.72 8.85
CA PHE A 170 18.34 -12.96 9.53
C PHE A 170 17.43 -13.84 8.68
N GLU A 171 17.70 -15.13 8.70
CA GLU A 171 16.79 -16.15 8.22
C GLU A 171 16.08 -16.76 9.43
N ILE A 172 14.75 -16.71 9.43
CA ILE A 172 13.93 -17.21 10.52
C ILE A 172 12.96 -18.24 9.95
N GLU A 173 12.89 -19.42 10.55
CA GLU A 173 11.95 -20.47 10.17
C GLU A 173 11.22 -21.01 11.41
N LEU A 174 9.95 -21.38 11.24
CA LEU A 174 9.15 -22.02 12.27
C LEU A 174 8.44 -23.24 11.68
N GLY A 175 9.10 -24.40 11.80
CA GLY A 175 8.74 -25.61 11.08
C GLY A 175 8.77 -25.40 9.56
N GLU A 176 7.85 -26.03 8.85
CA GLU A 176 7.72 -25.85 7.39
C GLU A 176 6.85 -24.63 7.02
N LYS A 177 6.25 -23.95 8.00
CA LYS A 177 5.29 -22.86 7.78
C LYS A 177 6.01 -21.56 7.43
N THR A 178 5.63 -20.99 6.28
CA THR A 178 6.09 -19.66 5.85
C THR A 178 5.06 -18.57 6.12
N PHE A 179 3.77 -18.89 6.14
CA PHE A 179 2.67 -17.95 6.36
C PHE A 179 1.79 -18.38 7.52
N PHE A 180 1.20 -17.38 8.20
CA PHE A 180 0.44 -17.54 9.43
C PHE A 180 -0.89 -16.80 9.35
N ALA A 181 -1.89 -17.31 10.09
CA ALA A 181 -3.21 -16.68 10.17
C ALA A 181 -3.23 -15.46 11.10
N GLU A 182 -2.33 -15.44 12.09
CA GLU A 182 -2.16 -14.36 13.05
C GLU A 182 -0.71 -13.85 13.02
N HIS A 183 -0.49 -12.65 13.54
CA HIS A 183 0.85 -12.05 13.55
C HIS A 183 1.69 -12.67 14.68
N LEU A 184 2.94 -13.01 14.36
CA LEU A 184 4.01 -13.07 15.35
C LEU A 184 4.82 -11.77 15.29
N PHE A 185 5.74 -11.58 16.24
CA PHE A 185 6.56 -10.39 16.28
C PHE A 185 8.05 -10.72 16.28
N ILE A 186 8.80 -9.90 15.56
CA ILE A 186 10.26 -9.89 15.61
C ILE A 186 10.68 -8.56 16.21
N GLU A 187 11.50 -8.60 17.25
CA GLU A 187 12.11 -7.42 17.86
C GLU A 187 13.61 -7.39 17.57
N LEU A 188 14.06 -6.34 16.90
CA LEU A 188 15.45 -6.14 16.53
C LEU A 188 16.07 -5.06 17.40
N PRO A 189 17.18 -5.33 18.09
CA PRO A 189 17.91 -4.33 18.84
C PRO A 189 18.54 -3.31 17.89
N TYR A 190 18.62 -2.05 18.33
CA TYR A 190 19.47 -1.06 17.70
C TYR A 190 20.23 -0.26 18.76
N ASP A 191 21.44 0.17 18.42
CA ASP A 191 22.21 1.12 19.23
C ASP A 191 21.99 2.53 18.65
N PRO A 192 21.33 3.45 19.36
CA PRO A 192 21.15 4.82 18.89
C PRO A 192 22.46 5.53 18.54
N ALA A 193 23.57 5.19 19.22
CA ALA A 193 24.87 5.81 18.97
C ALA A 193 25.55 5.27 17.69
N ALA A 194 25.13 4.11 17.21
CA ALA A 194 25.62 3.52 15.96
C ALA A 194 24.85 4.01 14.72
N LEU A 195 23.75 4.74 14.90
CA LEU A 195 22.98 5.29 13.78
C LEU A 195 23.67 6.55 13.25
N GLU A 196 24.32 6.45 12.10
CA GLU A 196 24.92 7.59 11.39
C GLU A 196 23.87 8.39 10.58
N SER A 197 22.68 8.58 11.15
CA SER A 197 21.60 9.36 10.56
C SER A 197 21.36 10.60 11.40
N SER A 198 21.09 11.75 10.76
CA SER A 198 20.64 12.93 11.50
C SER A 198 19.17 12.84 11.91
N LEU A 199 18.46 11.82 11.40
CA LEU A 199 17.07 11.57 11.74
C LEU A 199 16.98 10.79 13.06
N PRO A 200 15.97 11.10 13.90
CA PRO A 200 15.59 10.24 15.02
C PRO A 200 15.36 8.79 14.57
N ALA A 201 15.60 7.83 15.47
CA ALA A 201 15.53 6.40 15.17
C ALA A 201 14.18 5.98 14.58
N GLU A 202 13.08 6.56 15.07
CA GLU A 202 11.71 6.34 14.59
C GLU A 202 11.47 6.76 13.13
N PHE A 203 12.40 7.52 12.55
CA PHE A 203 12.35 7.94 11.16
C PHE A 203 13.50 7.39 10.33
N SER A 204 14.61 6.95 10.92
CA SER A 204 15.72 6.35 10.17
C SER A 204 15.59 4.85 10.00
N LEU A 205 15.04 4.13 10.98
CA LEU A 205 14.96 2.67 10.93
C LEU A 205 13.84 2.15 10.02
N LEU A 206 14.12 1.07 9.31
CA LEU A 206 13.15 0.31 8.53
C LEU A 206 13.45 -1.19 8.59
N ALA A 207 12.44 -1.99 8.26
CA ALA A 207 12.55 -3.43 8.15
C ALA A 207 12.17 -3.85 6.73
N SER A 208 12.74 -4.93 6.22
CA SER A 208 12.35 -5.51 4.94
C SER A 208 12.44 -7.02 4.98
N TYR A 209 11.64 -7.70 4.17
CA TYR A 209 11.80 -9.12 3.89
C TYR A 209 12.24 -9.34 2.46
N TRP A 210 12.93 -10.46 2.22
CA TRP A 210 13.26 -10.90 0.89
C TRP A 210 12.09 -11.63 0.27
N ASP A 211 11.63 -11.14 -0.87
CA ASP A 211 10.66 -11.81 -1.71
C ASP A 211 11.41 -12.52 -2.85
N GLU A 212 11.42 -13.86 -2.81
CA GLU A 212 12.12 -14.70 -3.78
C GLU A 212 11.43 -14.67 -5.17
N GLU A 213 10.16 -14.28 -5.28
CA GLU A 213 9.43 -14.25 -6.56
C GLU A 213 9.82 -13.03 -7.39
N VAL A 214 9.98 -11.88 -6.74
CA VAL A 214 10.40 -10.64 -7.39
C VAL A 214 11.90 -10.35 -7.25
N GLU A 215 12.64 -11.25 -6.59
CA GLU A 215 14.07 -11.13 -6.29
C GLU A 215 14.44 -9.75 -5.73
N ALA A 216 13.65 -9.28 -4.77
CA ALA A 216 13.81 -7.95 -4.21
C ALA A 216 13.49 -7.89 -2.71
N TRP A 217 14.10 -6.91 -2.05
CA TRP A 217 13.74 -6.53 -0.69
C TRP A 217 12.45 -5.73 -0.69
N VAL A 218 11.48 -6.18 0.10
CA VAL A 218 10.18 -5.55 0.28
C VAL A 218 10.09 -5.00 1.70
N GLU A 219 9.86 -3.69 1.83
CA GLU A 219 9.75 -3.05 3.14
C GLU A 219 8.53 -3.57 3.92
N MET A 220 8.74 -3.83 5.21
CA MET A 220 7.73 -4.30 6.14
C MET A 220 7.23 -3.15 7.01
N PRO A 221 5.95 -3.16 7.39
CA PRO A 221 5.48 -2.35 8.52
C PRO A 221 6.31 -2.62 9.77
N SER A 222 6.82 -1.56 10.38
CA SER A 222 7.59 -1.65 11.62
C SER A 222 7.40 -0.40 12.48
N ALA A 223 7.58 -0.56 13.79
CA ALA A 223 7.54 0.53 14.75
C ALA A 223 8.82 0.56 15.58
N VAL A 224 9.26 1.76 15.93
CA VAL A 224 10.43 1.95 16.79
C VAL A 224 9.98 2.24 18.21
N ASP A 225 10.35 1.34 19.11
CA ASP A 225 10.27 1.51 20.55
C ASP A 225 11.58 2.15 21.03
N THR A 226 11.55 3.47 21.22
CA THR A 226 12.72 4.25 21.64
C THR A 226 13.13 4.00 23.08
N ASP A 227 12.20 3.57 23.94
CA ASP A 227 12.45 3.33 25.36
C ASP A 227 13.20 2.02 25.55
N ARG A 228 12.80 0.98 24.79
CA ARG A 228 13.49 -0.33 24.79
C ARG A 228 14.59 -0.45 23.74
N GLN A 229 14.75 0.55 22.88
CA GLN A 229 15.67 0.54 21.74
C GLN A 229 15.46 -0.71 20.86
N ARG A 230 14.22 -0.88 20.41
CA ARG A 230 13.78 -1.99 19.56
C ARG A 230 13.07 -1.50 18.32
N LEU A 231 13.37 -2.11 17.17
CA LEU A 231 12.52 -2.10 16.00
C LEU A 231 11.60 -3.32 16.07
N VAL A 232 10.29 -3.10 16.15
CA VAL A 232 9.26 -4.12 16.29
C VAL A 232 8.58 -4.35 14.96
N ILE A 233 8.59 -5.60 14.49
CA ILE A 233 8.03 -6.02 13.20
C ILE A 233 6.89 -7.01 13.46
N PRO A 234 5.62 -6.60 13.33
CA PRO A 234 4.52 -7.55 13.24
C PRO A 234 4.57 -8.23 11.87
N THR A 235 4.53 -9.56 11.82
CA THR A 235 4.54 -10.29 10.56
C THR A 235 3.60 -11.49 10.53
N LEU A 236 2.98 -11.72 9.37
CA LEU A 236 2.20 -12.91 9.03
C LEU A 236 3.03 -13.95 8.28
N HIS A 237 4.33 -13.70 8.09
CA HIS A 237 5.21 -14.63 7.40
C HIS A 237 6.65 -14.58 7.93
N LEU A 238 7.37 -15.68 7.74
CA LEU A 238 8.78 -15.80 8.08
C LEU A 238 9.57 -16.18 6.83
N THR A 239 10.51 -15.30 6.46
CA THR A 239 11.47 -15.49 5.37
C THR A 239 12.81 -14.87 5.83
N LYS A 240 13.70 -14.52 4.89
CA LYS A 240 14.85 -13.68 5.23
C LYS A 240 14.37 -12.27 5.51
N ILE A 241 14.66 -11.77 6.71
CA ILE A 241 14.40 -10.41 7.14
C ILE A 241 15.70 -9.62 7.18
N ARG A 242 15.61 -8.31 6.98
CA ARG A 242 16.69 -7.37 7.23
C ARG A 242 16.15 -6.13 7.91
N TYR A 243 17.04 -5.40 8.56
CA TYR A 243 16.74 -4.07 9.04
C TYR A 243 17.93 -3.15 8.81
N ASP A 244 17.60 -1.91 8.54
CA ASP A 244 18.53 -0.89 8.07
C ASP A 244 18.22 0.43 8.77
N TYR A 245 19.17 1.34 8.74
CA TYR A 245 18.89 2.76 8.92
C TYR A 245 19.13 3.52 7.62
N VAL A 246 18.22 4.45 7.33
CA VAL A 246 18.32 5.39 6.22
C VAL A 246 19.25 6.52 6.61
N VAL A 247 20.24 6.76 5.76
CA VAL A 247 21.11 7.94 5.82
C VAL A 247 20.43 9.02 5.00
N ALA A 248 19.74 9.91 5.69
CA ALA A 248 19.12 11.09 5.10
C ALA A 248 19.36 12.26 6.05
N ASP A 249 19.55 13.45 5.47
CA ASP A 249 19.70 14.70 6.19
C ASP A 249 18.49 15.64 6.04
N GLY A 250 17.61 15.35 5.07
CA GLY A 250 16.33 16.00 4.86
C GLY A 250 15.15 15.16 5.34
N HIS A 251 14.31 15.74 6.20
CA HIS A 251 13.07 15.10 6.65
C HIS A 251 11.98 16.11 6.96
N ILE A 252 10.80 15.85 6.40
CA ILE A 252 9.56 16.53 6.77
C ILE A 252 8.50 15.46 7.01
N TYR A 253 7.77 15.58 8.10
CA TYR A 253 6.69 14.65 8.41
C TYR A 253 5.44 15.39 8.86
N ASN A 254 4.31 14.73 8.70
CA ASN A 254 3.05 15.14 9.26
C ASN A 254 2.39 13.94 9.97
N ASP A 255 1.08 13.94 10.13
CA ASP A 255 0.39 12.83 10.76
C ASP A 255 0.44 11.53 9.94
N TYR A 256 0.37 11.59 8.61
CA TYR A 256 0.19 10.44 7.73
C TYR A 256 1.44 10.06 6.95
N PHE A 257 2.29 11.03 6.62
CA PHE A 257 3.44 10.86 5.73
C PHE A 257 4.75 11.22 6.45
N SER A 258 5.78 10.43 6.19
CA SER A 258 7.17 10.70 6.58
C SER A 258 8.02 10.84 5.33
N VAL A 259 8.28 12.08 4.91
CA VAL A 259 9.01 12.43 3.69
C VAL A 259 10.50 12.55 4.00
N LYS A 260 11.31 11.72 3.35
CA LYS A 260 12.77 11.66 3.49
C LYS A 260 13.43 12.06 2.17
N TYR A 261 14.51 12.81 2.23
CA TYR A 261 15.27 13.25 1.06
C TYR A 261 16.73 13.56 1.41
N ASP A 262 17.59 13.62 0.41
CA ASP A 262 18.98 14.09 0.54
C ASP A 262 19.04 15.59 0.21
N GLN A 263 19.50 16.40 1.16
CA GLN A 263 19.59 17.85 1.02
C GLN A 263 20.64 18.25 -0.02
N SER A 264 21.75 17.52 -0.11
CA SER A 264 22.79 17.77 -1.10
C SER A 264 22.32 17.46 -2.52
N GLU A 265 21.51 16.40 -2.69
CA GLU A 265 20.87 16.07 -3.96
C GLU A 265 19.83 17.14 -4.34
N LEU A 266 18.98 17.56 -3.39
CA LEU A 266 18.04 18.65 -3.59
C LEU A 266 18.75 19.94 -4.04
N ASP A 267 19.83 20.32 -3.37
CA ASP A 267 20.62 21.50 -3.72
C ASP A 267 21.26 21.36 -5.11
N ALA A 268 21.73 20.16 -5.46
CA ALA A 268 22.23 19.85 -6.79
C ALA A 268 21.13 19.97 -7.86
N MET A 269 19.91 19.51 -7.59
CA MET A 269 18.76 19.65 -8.49
C MET A 269 18.36 21.12 -8.69
N LYS A 270 18.31 21.92 -7.61
CA LYS A 270 18.07 23.38 -7.69
C LYS A 270 19.11 24.08 -8.55
N LYS A 271 20.37 23.63 -8.51
CA LYS A 271 21.44 24.17 -9.35
C LYS A 271 21.33 23.70 -10.80
N LYS A 272 20.95 22.44 -11.03
CA LYS A 272 20.77 21.85 -12.36
C LYS A 272 19.60 22.51 -13.11
N TYR A 273 18.53 22.83 -12.39
CA TYR A 273 17.29 23.39 -12.93
C TYR A 273 16.99 24.78 -12.33
N PRO A 274 17.31 25.90 -13.00
CA PRO A 274 17.15 27.23 -12.42
C PRO A 274 15.70 27.66 -12.15
N ASN A 275 14.71 26.96 -12.71
CA ASN A 275 13.27 27.16 -12.46
C ASN A 275 12.65 26.06 -11.58
N PHE A 276 13.47 25.27 -10.87
CA PHE A 276 13.02 24.10 -10.09
C PHE A 276 11.91 24.42 -9.08
N GLU A 277 11.96 25.59 -8.44
CA GLU A 277 10.97 26.03 -7.44
C GLU A 277 9.65 26.53 -8.04
N GLN A 278 9.52 26.61 -9.38
CA GLN A 278 8.30 27.08 -10.04
C GLN A 278 7.26 25.97 -10.21
N THR A 279 7.65 24.70 -10.11
CA THR A 279 6.72 23.55 -10.25
C THR A 279 5.99 23.22 -8.96
N LEU A 280 6.63 23.48 -7.82
CA LEU A 280 6.12 23.32 -6.46
C LEU A 280 6.80 24.36 -5.56
N SER A 281 6.04 25.08 -4.73
CA SER A 281 6.62 26.02 -3.74
C SER A 281 7.58 25.27 -2.81
N ASP A 282 8.81 25.74 -2.60
CA ASP A 282 9.86 25.04 -1.83
C ASP A 282 9.74 23.51 -2.06
N TYR A 283 10.23 22.99 -3.20
CA TYR A 283 9.93 21.65 -3.75
C TYR A 283 9.38 20.58 -2.78
N VAL A 284 10.12 20.27 -1.70
CA VAL A 284 9.72 19.28 -0.67
C VAL A 284 8.43 19.67 0.06
N GLU A 285 8.25 20.94 0.45
CA GLU A 285 6.99 21.43 1.01
C GLU A 285 5.83 21.30 0.02
N GLY A 286 6.08 21.55 -1.27
CA GLY A 286 5.09 21.31 -2.31
C GLY A 286 4.68 19.84 -2.42
N VAL A 287 5.63 18.90 -2.30
CA VAL A 287 5.34 17.46 -2.24
C VAL A 287 4.48 17.13 -1.02
N VAL A 288 4.85 17.61 0.16
CA VAL A 288 4.07 17.41 1.40
C VAL A 288 2.66 18.00 1.27
N ASN A 289 2.54 19.18 0.67
CA ASN A 289 1.25 19.82 0.41
C ASN A 289 0.40 19.00 -0.56
N ALA A 290 0.99 18.44 -1.62
CA ALA A 290 0.26 17.60 -2.58
C ALA A 290 -0.25 16.30 -1.94
N LEU A 291 0.59 15.63 -1.14
CA LEU A 291 0.21 14.43 -0.37
C LEU A 291 -0.98 14.70 0.56
N GLU A 292 -0.93 15.77 1.35
CA GLU A 292 -2.02 16.15 2.24
C GLU A 292 -3.27 16.63 1.51
N THR A 293 -3.10 17.38 0.41
CA THR A 293 -4.23 17.85 -0.40
C THR A 293 -5.00 16.65 -0.95
N ALA A 294 -4.30 15.68 -1.54
CA ALA A 294 -4.92 14.45 -2.04
C ALA A 294 -5.66 13.69 -0.94
N ARG A 295 -4.99 13.40 0.19
CA ARG A 295 -5.61 12.71 1.32
C ARG A 295 -6.87 13.42 1.81
N LEU A 296 -6.77 14.71 2.12
CA LEU A 296 -7.88 15.49 2.66
C LEU A 296 -9.06 15.55 1.69
N THR A 297 -8.79 15.68 0.39
CA THR A 297 -9.85 15.66 -0.63
C THR A 297 -10.53 14.30 -0.68
N TYR A 298 -9.78 13.19 -0.67
CA TYR A 298 -10.39 11.87 -0.65
C TYR A 298 -11.24 11.62 0.61
N ASP A 299 -10.77 12.05 1.78
CA ASP A 299 -11.55 11.99 3.01
C ASP A 299 -12.85 12.83 2.91
N GLN A 300 -12.78 14.03 2.30
CA GLN A 300 -13.94 14.89 2.08
C GLN A 300 -14.97 14.29 1.10
N HIS A 301 -14.51 13.51 0.13
CA HIS A 301 -15.38 12.77 -0.79
C HIS A 301 -15.97 11.49 -0.18
N GLY A 302 -15.66 11.19 1.08
CA GLY A 302 -16.25 10.08 1.83
C GLY A 302 -15.60 8.73 1.55
N PHE A 303 -14.40 8.69 0.97
CA PHE A 303 -13.63 7.46 0.90
C PHE A 303 -13.17 7.02 2.29
N ARG A 304 -12.89 5.73 2.45
CA ARG A 304 -12.27 5.20 3.68
C ARG A 304 -11.00 5.97 3.98
N GLU A 305 -10.95 6.54 5.19
CA GLU A 305 -9.79 7.28 5.67
C GLU A 305 -8.51 6.47 5.49
N LEU A 306 -7.45 7.15 5.05
CA LEU A 306 -6.10 6.58 5.06
C LEU A 306 -5.69 6.31 6.50
N GLU A 307 -6.03 5.14 7.04
CA GLU A 307 -5.45 4.73 8.31
C GLU A 307 -3.94 4.61 8.12
N LYS A 308 -3.20 5.38 8.92
CA LYS A 308 -1.80 5.13 9.20
C LYS A 308 -1.63 3.65 9.58
N ILE A 309 -0.54 3.00 9.18
CA ILE A 309 -0.39 1.56 9.40
C ILE A 309 -0.33 1.33 10.92
N LYS A 310 -1.31 0.59 11.44
CA LYS A 310 -1.37 0.23 12.85
C LYS A 310 -0.36 -0.89 13.09
N ALA A 311 0.84 -0.54 13.54
CA ALA A 311 1.71 -1.50 14.16
C ALA A 311 1.24 -1.67 15.60
N ALA A 312 0.80 -2.88 15.95
CA ALA A 312 0.57 -3.21 17.33
C ALA A 312 1.95 -3.33 18.01
N GLU A 313 2.34 -2.33 18.79
CA GLU A 313 3.37 -2.54 19.81
C GLU A 313 2.72 -3.28 20.96
N TRP A 314 3.39 -4.34 21.40
CA TRP A 314 3.08 -4.98 22.65
C TRP A 314 4.17 -4.56 23.61
N ALA A 315 3.76 -4.04 24.77
CA ALA A 315 4.70 -3.86 25.87
C ALA A 315 5.22 -5.24 26.26
N VAL A 316 6.40 -5.61 25.78
CA VAL A 316 7.07 -6.83 26.25
C VAL A 316 7.53 -6.56 27.67
N VAL A 317 7.15 -7.50 28.53
CA VAL A 317 7.51 -7.58 29.94
C VAL A 317 9.02 -7.32 30.13
N PRO A 318 9.43 -6.44 31.06
CA PRO A 318 10.85 -6.16 31.30
C PRO A 318 11.66 -7.43 31.53
N ALA A 319 12.90 -7.47 31.05
CA ALA A 319 13.83 -8.60 31.18
C ALA A 319 13.98 -9.13 32.63
N GLU A 320 13.66 -8.28 33.60
CA GLU A 320 13.65 -8.54 35.05
C GLU A 320 12.59 -9.56 35.51
N SER A 321 11.64 -9.92 34.64
CA SER A 321 10.46 -10.73 34.99
C SER A 321 10.58 -12.23 34.65
N ARG A 322 11.77 -12.69 34.25
CA ARG A 322 12.05 -14.10 33.92
C ARG A 322 11.73 -14.99 35.14
N GLY A 323 10.65 -15.76 35.06
CA GLY A 323 10.24 -16.73 36.09
C GLY A 323 8.96 -16.41 36.88
N VAL A 324 8.29 -15.28 36.58
CA VAL A 324 6.96 -15.00 37.15
C VAL A 324 5.91 -15.71 36.31
N LYS A 325 5.12 -16.61 36.93
CA LYS A 325 3.86 -17.08 36.34
C LYS A 325 2.98 -15.86 36.09
N LEU A 326 2.81 -15.50 34.82
CA LEU A 326 1.86 -14.46 34.45
C LEU A 326 0.46 -14.98 34.78
N PRO A 327 -0.41 -14.18 35.45
CA PRO A 327 -1.79 -14.57 35.65
C PRO A 327 -2.48 -14.73 34.28
N PRO A 328 -3.46 -15.64 34.15
CA PRO A 328 -4.26 -15.71 32.94
C PRO A 328 -5.00 -14.38 32.80
N TRP A 329 -4.66 -13.62 31.75
CA TRP A 329 -5.16 -12.27 31.46
C TRP A 329 -4.80 -11.19 32.50
N HIS A 330 -3.71 -10.46 32.27
CA HIS A 330 -3.55 -9.11 32.85
C HIS A 330 -4.12 -8.06 31.88
N PRO A 331 -4.99 -7.13 32.34
CA PRO A 331 -5.56 -6.06 31.51
C PRO A 331 -4.55 -5.02 31.02
N ASP A 332 -3.29 -5.14 31.44
CA ASP A 332 -2.27 -4.09 31.36
C ASP A 332 -1.32 -4.29 30.17
N HIS A 333 -1.56 -5.31 29.34
CA HIS A 333 -0.97 -5.40 28.00
C HIS A 333 -1.62 -4.31 27.13
N SER A 334 -1.23 -3.06 27.34
CA SER A 334 -1.60 -2.00 26.41
C SER A 334 -0.94 -2.36 25.08
N VAL A 335 -1.75 -2.83 24.13
CA VAL A 335 -1.41 -2.77 22.71
C VAL A 335 -1.23 -1.28 22.43
N MET A 336 0.01 -0.82 22.48
CA MET A 336 0.37 0.51 22.03
C MET A 336 0.26 0.42 20.52
N VAL A 337 -0.89 0.79 19.97
CA VAL A 337 -1.03 0.93 18.53
C VAL A 337 -0.15 2.12 18.15
N LYS A 338 1.10 1.85 17.75
CA LYS A 338 1.92 2.88 17.13
C LYS A 338 1.55 2.95 15.68
N THR A 339 1.40 4.19 15.32
CA THR A 339 0.74 4.54 14.11
C THR A 339 1.82 4.94 13.12
N VAL A 340 2.17 3.99 12.26
CA VAL A 340 3.28 4.10 11.31
C VAL A 340 2.83 4.95 10.13
N ARG A 341 3.64 5.95 9.82
CA ARG A 341 3.40 6.86 8.69
C ARG A 341 3.75 6.14 7.39
N PHE A 342 3.07 6.50 6.31
CA PHE A 342 3.52 6.14 4.97
C PHE A 342 4.89 6.74 4.73
N ASN A 343 5.86 5.90 4.38
CA ASN A 343 7.17 6.37 3.99
C ASN A 343 7.11 6.96 2.59
N VAL A 344 7.65 8.16 2.45
CA VAL A 344 7.79 8.85 1.17
C VAL A 344 9.27 9.15 0.98
N PHE A 345 9.82 8.70 -0.14
CA PHE A 345 11.22 8.90 -0.48
C PHE A 345 11.29 9.82 -1.69
N ILE A 346 11.98 10.96 -1.55
CA ILE A 346 12.33 11.82 -2.67
C ILE A 346 13.78 11.57 -3.03
N GLY A 347 14.04 11.29 -4.31
CA GLY A 347 15.38 11.09 -4.82
C GLY A 347 15.37 10.71 -6.29
N GLY A 348 16.45 11.03 -6.99
CA GLY A 348 16.58 10.80 -8.43
C GLY A 348 16.01 11.89 -9.31
N ASP A 349 16.49 11.93 -10.54
CA ASP A 349 16.03 12.89 -11.54
C ASP A 349 15.16 12.19 -12.58
N ARG A 350 13.89 12.59 -12.67
CA ARG A 350 12.93 12.01 -13.63
C ARG A 350 13.37 12.18 -15.08
N HIS A 351 14.11 13.25 -15.39
CA HIS A 351 14.42 13.66 -16.76
C HIS A 351 15.77 13.16 -17.24
N ASP A 352 16.46 12.37 -16.42
CA ASP A 352 17.63 11.66 -16.84
C ASP A 352 17.21 10.32 -17.48
N GLU A 353 17.30 10.21 -18.82
CA GLU A 353 17.01 8.96 -19.54
C GLU A 353 17.95 7.81 -19.15
N SER A 354 19.00 8.07 -18.36
CA SER A 354 19.89 7.07 -17.78
C SER A 354 19.40 6.49 -16.45
N TRP A 355 18.26 6.95 -15.91
CA TRP A 355 17.83 6.61 -14.56
C TRP A 355 17.24 5.19 -14.42
N THR A 356 18.13 4.21 -14.43
CA THR A 356 17.97 2.99 -13.64
C THR A 356 18.61 3.24 -12.28
N TRP A 357 17.83 3.28 -11.20
CA TRP A 357 18.40 3.25 -9.87
C TRP A 357 19.02 1.87 -9.63
N LYS A 358 20.36 1.77 -9.69
CA LYS A 358 21.11 0.52 -9.44
C LYS A 358 20.57 -0.72 -10.20
N GLY A 359 20.02 -0.51 -11.41
CA GLY A 359 19.43 -1.57 -12.24
C GLY A 359 17.90 -1.72 -12.15
N ILE A 360 17.22 -1.01 -11.25
CA ILE A 360 15.75 -0.96 -11.18
C ILE A 360 15.25 0.38 -11.75
N ALA A 361 14.35 0.31 -12.74
CA ALA A 361 13.80 1.49 -13.38
C ALA A 361 12.66 2.09 -12.54
N TYR A 362 13.00 3.01 -11.64
CA TYR A 362 12.04 3.91 -10.97
C TYR A 362 12.11 5.32 -11.57
N SER A 363 12.21 5.43 -12.89
CA SER A 363 12.17 6.72 -13.59
C SER A 363 10.78 7.39 -13.51
N SER A 364 9.84 6.82 -12.76
CA SER A 364 8.49 7.31 -12.57
C SER A 364 8.11 7.32 -11.09
N LEU A 365 7.39 8.36 -10.71
CA LEU A 365 6.68 8.45 -9.44
C LEU A 365 5.81 7.19 -9.28
N SER A 366 5.86 6.54 -8.12
CA SER A 366 5.12 5.28 -7.89
C SER A 366 4.91 4.94 -6.42
N ARG A 367 3.81 4.26 -6.12
CA ARG A 367 3.56 3.60 -4.83
C ARG A 367 3.89 2.10 -4.95
N SER A 368 4.68 1.60 -4.01
CA SER A 368 4.87 0.16 -3.84
C SER A 368 3.55 -0.51 -3.46
N LYS A 369 3.10 -1.48 -4.26
CA LYS A 369 1.91 -2.30 -3.94
C LYS A 369 2.10 -3.10 -2.65
N TYR A 370 3.34 -3.48 -2.34
CA TYR A 370 3.69 -4.35 -1.23
C TYR A 370 3.90 -3.60 0.09
N SER A 371 4.75 -2.56 0.09
CA SER A 371 5.06 -1.81 1.30
C SER A 371 4.17 -0.60 1.53
N GLY A 372 3.53 -0.09 0.46
CA GLY A 372 2.79 1.16 0.50
C GLY A 372 3.65 2.42 0.48
N ASN A 373 4.97 2.28 0.38
CA ASN A 373 5.89 3.40 0.21
C ASN A 373 5.61 4.16 -1.07
N ILE A 374 5.81 5.47 -1.04
CA ILE A 374 5.71 6.34 -2.21
C ILE A 374 7.10 6.83 -2.58
N TYR A 375 7.50 6.58 -3.82
CA TYR A 375 8.77 7.00 -4.38
C TYR A 375 8.53 8.15 -5.36
N ILE A 376 9.19 9.28 -5.14
CA ILE A 376 8.97 10.52 -5.87
C ILE A 376 10.31 10.99 -6.45
N PRO A 377 10.53 10.88 -7.77
CA PRO A 377 11.70 11.49 -8.39
C PRO A 377 11.55 13.02 -8.40
N TYR A 378 12.69 13.72 -8.39
CA TYR A 378 12.73 15.15 -8.67
C TYR A 378 12.19 15.42 -10.07
N ASP A 379 11.18 16.29 -10.15
CA ASP A 379 10.44 16.56 -11.38
C ASP A 379 10.15 18.05 -11.56
N HIS A 380 10.36 18.53 -12.79
CA HIS A 380 10.09 19.89 -13.22
C HIS A 380 9.03 19.99 -14.34
N SER A 381 8.29 18.92 -14.60
CA SER A 381 7.24 18.84 -15.63
C SER A 381 5.92 19.55 -15.27
N GLY A 382 5.70 19.86 -13.99
CA GLY A 382 4.50 20.53 -13.49
C GLY A 382 3.29 19.61 -13.24
N VAL A 383 3.32 18.34 -13.66
CA VAL A 383 2.23 17.36 -13.42
C VAL A 383 2.40 16.56 -12.14
N GLN A 384 3.49 16.78 -11.40
CA GLN A 384 3.85 15.97 -10.24
C GLN A 384 2.77 15.94 -9.15
N ALA A 385 2.06 17.06 -8.91
CA ALA A 385 1.00 17.09 -7.91
C ALA A 385 -0.16 16.13 -8.27
N LEU A 386 -0.50 16.06 -9.56
CA LEU A 386 -1.52 15.13 -10.09
C LEU A 386 -1.08 13.68 -9.89
N GLU A 387 0.16 13.35 -10.23
CA GLU A 387 0.69 11.99 -10.03
C GLU A 387 0.82 11.61 -8.55
N ILE A 388 1.19 12.56 -7.68
CA ILE A 388 1.17 12.32 -6.23
C ILE A 388 -0.26 11.97 -5.78
N ALA A 389 -1.27 12.68 -6.26
CA ALA A 389 -2.65 12.36 -5.95
C ALA A 389 -3.08 10.97 -6.47
N HIS A 390 -2.58 10.57 -7.65
CA HIS A 390 -2.77 9.23 -8.21
C HIS A 390 -2.24 8.15 -7.25
N GLU A 391 -0.98 8.27 -6.83
CA GLU A 391 -0.37 7.29 -5.92
C GLU A 391 -0.99 7.27 -4.53
N VAL A 392 -1.43 8.42 -4.02
CA VAL A 392 -2.19 8.49 -2.76
C VAL A 392 -3.52 7.75 -2.89
N PHE A 393 -4.19 7.80 -4.05
CA PHE A 393 -5.42 7.05 -4.27
C PHE A 393 -5.19 5.54 -4.28
N HIS A 394 -4.04 5.05 -4.75
CA HIS A 394 -3.69 3.62 -4.58
C HIS A 394 -3.62 3.20 -3.10
N SER A 395 -3.23 4.11 -2.19
CA SER A 395 -3.32 3.85 -0.74
C SER A 395 -4.77 3.78 -0.25
N VAL A 396 -5.69 4.56 -0.83
CA VAL A 396 -7.14 4.47 -0.57
C VAL A 396 -7.70 3.14 -1.09
N GLN A 397 -7.36 2.78 -2.33
CA GLN A 397 -7.78 1.51 -2.94
C GLN A 397 -7.35 0.30 -2.11
N ASN A 398 -6.15 0.31 -1.53
CA ASN A 398 -5.66 -0.73 -0.63
C ASN A 398 -6.48 -0.87 0.69
N ARG A 399 -7.49 -0.01 0.91
CA ARG A 399 -8.46 -0.15 2.02
C ARG A 399 -9.71 -0.92 1.61
N TYR A 400 -9.96 -1.05 0.32
CA TYR A 400 -11.07 -1.80 -0.25
C TYR A 400 -10.58 -3.15 -0.80
N TYR A 401 -9.41 -3.13 -1.44
CA TYR A 401 -8.68 -4.32 -1.87
C TYR A 401 -7.68 -4.73 -0.79
N ASN A 402 -7.47 -6.03 -0.58
CA ASN A 402 -6.30 -6.53 0.14
C ASN A 402 -5.07 -6.53 -0.78
N LEU A 403 -3.88 -6.88 -0.26
CA LEU A 403 -2.65 -6.98 -1.04
C LEU A 403 -2.86 -7.78 -2.35
N VAL A 404 -3.47 -8.97 -2.26
CA VAL A 404 -3.81 -9.82 -3.41
C VAL A 404 -4.66 -9.08 -4.44
N GLY A 405 -5.63 -8.28 -3.98
CA GLY A 405 -6.48 -7.48 -4.83
C GLY A 405 -5.78 -6.28 -5.49
N MET A 406 -4.65 -5.83 -4.94
CA MET A 406 -3.79 -4.78 -5.49
C MET A 406 -2.68 -5.33 -6.42
N THR A 407 -2.23 -6.58 -6.21
CA THR A 407 -1.07 -7.18 -6.91
C THR A 407 -1.42 -8.15 -8.03
N GLU A 408 -2.59 -8.80 -7.98
CA GLU A 408 -3.03 -9.79 -8.97
C GLU A 408 -2.00 -10.90 -9.30
N PHE A 409 -1.46 -11.51 -8.24
CA PHE A 409 -1.12 -12.94 -8.23
C PHE A 409 -1.76 -13.60 -7.01
N GLY A 410 -2.23 -14.82 -7.20
CA GLY A 410 -2.75 -15.66 -6.13
C GLY A 410 -1.73 -15.88 -5.03
N VAL A 411 -2.23 -16.29 -3.88
CA VAL A 411 -1.53 -16.98 -2.79
C VAL A 411 -0.04 -17.26 -3.06
N PRO A 412 0.88 -16.80 -2.18
CA PRO A 412 2.29 -17.19 -2.25
C PRO A 412 2.42 -18.71 -2.44
N GLY A 413 3.03 -19.14 -3.56
CA GLY A 413 3.24 -20.55 -3.89
C GLY A 413 2.52 -21.10 -5.14
N THR A 414 1.76 -20.30 -5.89
CA THR A 414 1.26 -20.74 -7.22
C THR A 414 2.21 -20.31 -8.32
N THR A 415 3.20 -21.14 -8.63
CA THR A 415 4.03 -21.01 -9.82
C THR A 415 3.17 -21.19 -11.08
N SER A 416 2.73 -20.09 -11.71
CA SER A 416 2.20 -20.14 -13.07
C SER A 416 2.93 -19.14 -13.98
N PRO A 417 3.67 -19.60 -15.01
CA PRO A 417 4.35 -18.76 -16.00
C PRO A 417 3.41 -17.99 -16.95
N SER A 418 2.15 -17.80 -16.58
CA SER A 418 1.11 -17.20 -17.41
C SER A 418 0.78 -15.79 -16.90
N TYR A 419 1.58 -14.80 -17.31
CA TYR A 419 1.35 -13.36 -17.18
C TYR A 419 0.10 -12.88 -17.97
N GLN A 420 -1.09 -13.43 -17.69
CA GLN A 420 -2.32 -13.12 -18.45
C GLN A 420 -3.50 -12.64 -17.62
N PHE A 421 -3.35 -12.43 -16.31
CA PHE A 421 -4.46 -11.98 -15.47
C PHE A 421 -4.05 -10.72 -14.70
N LEU A 422 -4.10 -9.59 -15.41
CA LEU A 422 -4.14 -8.23 -14.88
C LEU A 422 -5.57 -7.68 -15.05
N ALA A 423 -6.59 -8.49 -14.74
CA ALA A 423 -8.00 -8.20 -14.94
C ALA A 423 -8.44 -6.92 -14.21
N ARG A 424 -7.70 -6.49 -13.18
CA ARG A 424 -8.01 -5.30 -12.38
C ARG A 424 -7.15 -4.08 -12.66
N GLN A 425 -6.00 -4.25 -13.32
CA GLN A 425 -5.06 -3.13 -13.48
C GLN A 425 -5.72 -1.93 -14.15
N TRP A 426 -6.47 -2.15 -15.24
CA TRP A 426 -7.15 -1.05 -15.92
C TRP A 426 -8.08 -0.27 -14.99
N TRP A 427 -8.75 -0.95 -14.05
CA TRP A 427 -9.66 -0.33 -13.09
C TRP A 427 -8.91 0.41 -11.99
N LEU A 428 -7.85 -0.19 -11.45
CA LEU A 428 -7.01 0.44 -10.44
C LEU A 428 -6.37 1.74 -10.96
N GLU A 429 -5.74 1.68 -12.13
CA GLU A 429 -5.11 2.87 -12.74
C GLU A 429 -6.17 3.91 -13.16
N ALA A 430 -7.27 3.51 -13.81
CA ALA A 430 -8.29 4.44 -14.27
C ALA A 430 -9.01 5.18 -13.13
N THR A 431 -9.33 4.48 -12.04
CA THR A 431 -10.00 5.10 -10.89
C THR A 431 -9.05 6.00 -10.09
N ALA A 432 -7.77 5.65 -9.98
CA ALA A 432 -6.75 6.52 -9.41
C ALA A 432 -6.54 7.78 -10.25
N GLU A 433 -6.46 7.62 -11.57
CA GLU A 433 -6.31 8.71 -12.53
C GLU A 433 -7.53 9.65 -12.52
N TYR A 434 -8.74 9.08 -12.50
CA TYR A 434 -9.99 9.85 -12.36
C TYR A 434 -10.02 10.62 -11.04
N ALA A 435 -9.74 9.95 -9.92
CA ALA A 435 -9.77 10.58 -8.60
C ALA A 435 -8.77 11.74 -8.52
N ALA A 436 -7.55 11.55 -9.01
CA ALA A 436 -6.54 12.60 -9.05
C ALA A 436 -6.96 13.78 -9.95
N GLY A 437 -7.37 13.50 -11.19
CA GLY A 437 -7.64 14.51 -12.20
C GLY A 437 -8.96 15.24 -12.04
N LYS A 438 -9.98 14.60 -11.47
CA LYS A 438 -11.33 15.17 -11.33
C LYS A 438 -11.64 15.63 -9.90
N LEU A 439 -11.21 14.90 -8.89
CA LEU A 439 -11.56 15.23 -7.50
C LEU A 439 -10.51 16.15 -6.87
N VAL A 440 -9.22 15.85 -7.04
CA VAL A 440 -8.15 16.60 -6.37
C VAL A 440 -7.71 17.83 -7.16
N TYR A 441 -7.40 17.66 -8.44
CA TYR A 441 -6.86 18.73 -9.29
C TYR A 441 -7.68 18.98 -10.56
N PRO A 442 -9.00 19.24 -10.47
CA PRO A 442 -9.78 19.62 -11.65
C PRO A 442 -9.33 20.96 -12.22
N GLU A 443 -9.69 21.21 -13.47
CA GLU A 443 -9.58 22.53 -14.07
C GLU A 443 -10.45 23.56 -13.32
N PRO A 444 -10.16 24.87 -13.37
CA PRO A 444 -10.92 25.90 -12.66
C PRO A 444 -12.42 25.94 -12.98
N ASP A 445 -12.82 25.43 -14.15
CA ASP A 445 -14.22 25.32 -14.58
C ASP A 445 -14.91 24.01 -14.14
N GLY A 446 -14.22 23.17 -13.36
CA GLY A 446 -14.71 21.90 -12.84
C GLY A 446 -14.59 20.73 -13.81
N ARG A 447 -14.01 20.91 -15.00
CA ARG A 447 -13.67 19.78 -15.89
C ARG A 447 -12.52 18.96 -15.30
N PRO A 448 -12.38 17.67 -15.68
CA PRO A 448 -11.19 16.92 -15.32
C PRO A 448 -9.93 17.63 -15.80
N ASN A 449 -8.84 17.47 -15.05
CA ASN A 449 -7.52 17.97 -15.41
C ASN A 449 -7.16 17.60 -16.85
N GLN A 450 -6.58 18.54 -17.60
CA GLN A 450 -6.18 18.30 -18.99
C GLN A 450 -5.15 17.17 -19.17
N TYR A 451 -4.40 16.82 -18.11
CA TYR A 451 -3.43 15.73 -18.11
C TYR A 451 -4.03 14.38 -17.65
N MET A 452 -5.31 14.33 -17.28
CA MET A 452 -5.98 13.09 -16.88
C MET A 452 -5.94 12.07 -18.02
N GLY A 453 -5.41 10.89 -17.72
CA GLY A 453 -5.24 9.79 -18.66
C GLY A 453 -3.90 9.79 -19.38
N GLY A 454 -3.05 10.81 -19.17
CA GLY A 454 -1.77 10.97 -19.86
C GLY A 454 -1.94 11.25 -21.35
N ASP A 455 -1.04 10.70 -22.18
CA ASP A 455 -1.14 10.82 -23.63
C ASP A 455 -2.45 10.19 -24.14
N ILE A 456 -3.28 11.01 -24.78
CA ILE A 456 -4.57 10.60 -25.32
C ILE A 456 -4.35 9.83 -26.63
N ASP A 457 -4.73 8.55 -26.64
CA ASP A 457 -4.59 7.69 -27.81
C ASP A 457 -5.92 7.53 -28.56
N PHE A 458 -5.98 8.04 -29.79
CA PHE A 458 -7.14 7.88 -30.67
C PHE A 458 -7.43 6.40 -30.99
N LYS A 459 -6.44 5.52 -30.88
CA LYS A 459 -6.57 4.07 -31.06
C LYS A 459 -7.02 3.33 -29.80
N ARG A 460 -7.36 4.03 -28.71
CA ARG A 460 -7.80 3.39 -27.46
C ARG A 460 -8.89 2.35 -27.68
N HIS A 461 -9.82 2.59 -28.60
CA HIS A 461 -10.93 1.67 -28.90
C HIS A 461 -10.56 0.45 -29.77
N GLU A 462 -9.32 0.34 -30.27
CA GLU A 462 -8.83 -0.91 -30.90
C GLU A 462 -8.71 -2.06 -29.89
N LYS A 463 -8.78 -1.76 -28.60
CA LYS A 463 -8.65 -2.70 -27.49
C LYS A 463 -9.88 -2.67 -26.58
N PRO A 464 -10.36 -3.81 -26.07
CA PRO A 464 -11.49 -3.84 -25.14
C PRO A 464 -11.20 -3.07 -23.85
N LEU A 465 -12.26 -2.78 -23.08
CA LEU A 465 -12.16 -2.08 -21.79
C LEU A 465 -11.16 -2.77 -20.84
N ALA A 466 -11.24 -4.10 -20.78
CA ALA A 466 -10.40 -4.96 -19.92
C ALA A 466 -9.02 -5.28 -20.50
N HIS A 467 -8.61 -4.69 -21.63
CA HIS A 467 -7.28 -4.93 -22.18
C HIS A 467 -6.21 -4.36 -21.25
N SER A 468 -5.45 -5.25 -20.59
CA SER A 468 -4.19 -4.90 -19.94
C SER A 468 -3.03 -5.45 -20.79
N PRO A 469 -2.05 -4.63 -21.20
CA PRO A 469 -0.92 -5.13 -21.97
C PRO A 469 -0.12 -6.14 -21.14
N SER A 470 -0.12 -7.40 -21.57
CA SER A 470 0.55 -8.52 -20.90
C SER A 470 2.08 -8.56 -21.10
N VAL A 471 2.69 -7.51 -21.67
CA VAL A 471 4.12 -7.52 -21.99
C VAL A 471 4.74 -6.16 -21.69
N VAL A 472 5.79 -6.23 -20.87
CA VAL A 472 6.73 -5.18 -20.49
C VAL A 472 6.96 -4.15 -21.62
N ARG A 473 6.64 -2.88 -21.34
CA ARG A 473 7.19 -1.66 -21.97
C ARG A 473 6.99 -1.47 -23.50
N GLN A 474 5.74 -1.48 -23.99
CA GLN A 474 5.42 -0.54 -25.09
C GLN A 474 4.77 0.70 -24.48
N TYR A 475 5.61 1.69 -24.14
CA TYR A 475 5.23 2.94 -23.47
C TYR A 475 4.12 3.72 -24.20
N SER A 476 3.91 3.46 -25.49
CA SER A 476 2.91 4.12 -26.34
C SER A 476 1.50 3.56 -26.22
N GLU A 477 1.28 2.48 -25.45
CA GLU A 477 -0.03 1.83 -25.35
C GLU A 477 -0.46 1.77 -23.88
N ARG A 478 -0.93 2.89 -23.33
CA ARG A 478 -1.43 3.01 -21.94
C ARG A 478 -2.97 3.07 -21.85
N PRO A 479 -3.72 2.06 -22.38
CA PRO A 479 -5.17 2.10 -22.40
C PRO A 479 -5.80 2.13 -21.00
N ALA A 480 -5.08 1.68 -19.97
CA ALA A 480 -5.52 1.67 -18.58
C ALA A 480 -5.77 3.08 -18.03
N TYR A 481 -4.87 4.05 -18.25
CA TYR A 481 -5.04 5.43 -17.75
C TYR A 481 -6.11 6.18 -18.55
N ASN A 482 -6.12 6.03 -19.88
CA ASN A 482 -7.14 6.61 -20.76
C ASN A 482 -8.57 6.15 -20.39
N ASN A 483 -8.75 5.01 -19.70
CA ASN A 483 -10.06 4.58 -19.19
C ASN A 483 -10.64 5.49 -18.09
N ALA A 484 -9.85 6.41 -17.50
CA ALA A 484 -10.38 7.44 -16.60
C ALA A 484 -11.49 8.27 -17.25
N TRP A 485 -11.42 8.47 -18.56
CA TRP A 485 -12.46 9.16 -19.33
C TRP A 485 -13.73 8.34 -19.54
N PHE A 486 -13.64 7.01 -19.50
CA PHE A 486 -14.84 6.17 -19.42
C PHE A 486 -15.54 6.37 -18.08
N ILE A 487 -14.78 6.50 -16.99
CA ILE A 487 -15.34 6.85 -15.68
C ILE A 487 -15.99 8.24 -15.71
N GLU A 488 -15.34 9.26 -16.27
CA GLU A 488 -15.97 10.59 -16.43
C GLU A 488 -17.23 10.53 -17.29
N PHE A 489 -17.26 9.70 -18.34
CA PHE A 489 -18.46 9.49 -19.13
C PHE A 489 -19.59 8.86 -18.31
N LEU A 490 -19.30 7.84 -17.50
CA LEU A 490 -20.28 7.24 -16.60
C LEU A 490 -20.82 8.30 -15.62
N VAL A 491 -19.94 9.06 -14.98
CA VAL A 491 -20.34 10.06 -13.99
C VAL A 491 -21.17 11.18 -14.63
N THR A 492 -20.71 11.74 -15.74
CA THR A 492 -21.34 12.96 -16.31
C THR A 492 -22.45 12.69 -17.31
N GLN A 493 -22.39 11.59 -18.07
CA GLN A 493 -23.35 11.27 -19.13
C GLN A 493 -24.33 10.17 -18.73
N LYS A 494 -24.07 9.46 -17.62
CA LYS A 494 -24.94 8.42 -17.06
C LYS A 494 -25.40 8.71 -15.63
N ASP A 495 -25.01 9.85 -15.07
CA ASP A 495 -25.41 10.29 -13.72
C ASP A 495 -25.05 9.25 -12.65
N ILE A 496 -23.89 8.61 -12.83
CA ILE A 496 -23.36 7.62 -11.89
C ILE A 496 -22.59 8.33 -10.78
N ASP A 497 -22.89 8.02 -9.53
CA ASP A 497 -22.06 8.45 -8.41
C ASP A 497 -20.75 7.66 -8.40
N PHE A 498 -19.62 8.37 -8.51
CA PHE A 498 -18.31 7.74 -8.59
C PHE A 498 -17.96 6.95 -7.34
N ASN A 499 -18.30 7.47 -6.15
CA ASN A 499 -17.92 6.83 -4.90
C ASN A 499 -18.73 5.54 -4.72
N ASP A 500 -20.05 5.61 -4.88
CA ASP A 500 -20.95 4.44 -4.83
C ASP A 500 -20.54 3.35 -5.84
N MET A 501 -20.23 3.73 -7.09
CA MET A 501 -19.72 2.80 -8.10
C MET A 501 -18.40 2.18 -7.66
N PHE A 502 -17.44 3.00 -7.24
CA PHE A 502 -16.12 2.54 -6.84
C PHE A 502 -16.20 1.56 -5.66
N GLU A 503 -16.89 1.93 -4.58
CA GLU A 503 -17.02 1.10 -3.39
C GLU A 503 -17.75 -0.20 -3.70
N THR A 504 -18.82 -0.16 -4.51
CA THR A 504 -19.55 -1.36 -4.88
C THR A 504 -18.66 -2.32 -5.67
N VAL A 505 -17.98 -1.82 -6.71
CA VAL A 505 -17.07 -2.64 -7.53
C VAL A 505 -15.91 -3.19 -6.69
N ALA A 506 -15.39 -2.40 -5.75
CA ALA A 506 -14.29 -2.77 -4.88
C ALA A 506 -14.69 -3.71 -3.72
N SER A 507 -15.97 -3.73 -3.32
CA SER A 507 -16.48 -4.54 -2.19
C SER A 507 -16.49 -6.04 -2.47
N TYR A 508 -16.57 -6.42 -3.75
CA TYR A 508 -16.60 -7.82 -4.15
C TYR A 508 -15.18 -8.39 -4.21
N LYS A 509 -14.90 -9.35 -3.33
CA LYS A 509 -13.64 -10.10 -3.30
C LYS A 509 -13.42 -10.98 -4.56
N TRP A 510 -14.39 -11.06 -5.47
CA TRP A 510 -14.31 -11.78 -6.73
C TRP A 510 -13.31 -11.11 -7.70
N PRO A 511 -12.48 -11.88 -8.41
CA PRO A 511 -11.33 -11.35 -9.18
C PRO A 511 -11.72 -10.40 -10.31
N SER A 512 -12.93 -10.49 -10.87
CA SER A 512 -13.34 -9.71 -12.05
C SER A 512 -13.97 -8.36 -11.67
N VAL A 513 -13.20 -7.27 -11.76
CA VAL A 513 -13.74 -5.89 -11.65
C VAL A 513 -14.72 -5.57 -12.78
N TYR A 514 -14.57 -6.22 -13.94
CA TYR A 514 -15.47 -6.03 -15.08
C TYR A 514 -16.86 -6.55 -14.72
N ASP A 515 -16.98 -7.79 -14.23
CA ASP A 515 -18.28 -8.37 -13.87
C ASP A 515 -18.94 -7.60 -12.71
N ASN A 516 -18.15 -7.13 -11.75
CA ASN A 516 -18.66 -6.28 -10.67
C ASN A 516 -19.20 -4.95 -11.20
N LEU A 517 -18.51 -4.33 -12.18
CA LEU A 517 -18.99 -3.11 -12.83
C LEU A 517 -20.26 -3.37 -13.65
N VAL A 518 -20.34 -4.50 -14.37
CA VAL A 518 -21.57 -4.90 -15.08
C VAL A 518 -22.72 -5.02 -14.10
N ALA A 519 -22.55 -5.78 -13.01
CA ALA A 519 -23.57 -5.95 -11.99
C ALA A 519 -24.01 -4.60 -11.39
N TYR A 520 -23.06 -3.70 -11.11
CA TYR A 520 -23.36 -2.36 -10.63
C TYR A 520 -24.21 -1.58 -11.65
N LEU A 521 -23.77 -1.50 -12.91
CA LEU A 521 -24.50 -0.78 -13.96
C LEU A 521 -25.90 -1.35 -14.19
N GLU A 522 -26.09 -2.66 -14.09
CA GLU A 522 -27.41 -3.30 -14.16
C GLU A 522 -28.35 -2.81 -13.06
N THR A 523 -27.84 -2.59 -11.82
CA THR A 523 -28.65 -1.98 -10.74
C THR A 523 -29.06 -0.54 -11.04
N GLN A 524 -28.32 0.16 -11.88
CA GLN A 524 -28.62 1.50 -12.38
C GLN A 524 -29.48 1.48 -13.66
N GLY A 525 -29.91 0.29 -14.12
CA GLY A 525 -30.70 0.11 -15.33
C GLY A 525 -29.91 0.30 -16.63
N LEU A 526 -28.58 0.12 -16.57
CA LEU A 526 -27.67 0.33 -17.70
C LEU A 526 -27.05 -0.98 -18.17
N ASP A 527 -27.00 -1.17 -19.49
CA ASP A 527 -26.26 -2.28 -20.12
C ASP A 527 -24.85 -1.82 -20.52
N ILE A 528 -23.82 -2.57 -20.11
CA ILE A 528 -22.43 -2.16 -20.31
C ILE A 528 -22.05 -2.05 -21.80
N ASN A 529 -22.61 -2.89 -22.67
CA ASN A 529 -22.28 -2.87 -24.10
C ASN A 529 -22.86 -1.63 -24.77
N GLN A 530 -24.10 -1.27 -24.44
CA GLN A 530 -24.73 -0.04 -24.90
C GLN A 530 -24.00 1.19 -24.36
N VAL A 531 -23.66 1.20 -23.07
CA VAL A 531 -22.91 2.30 -22.44
C VAL A 531 -21.55 2.47 -23.08
N TYR A 532 -20.81 1.39 -23.33
CA TYR A 532 -19.51 1.46 -23.97
C TYR A 532 -19.60 1.92 -25.42
N ALA A 533 -20.60 1.49 -26.19
CA ALA A 533 -20.84 1.99 -27.54
C ALA A 533 -21.14 3.50 -27.56
N GLN A 534 -21.93 4.00 -26.60
CA GLN A 534 -22.20 5.43 -26.45
C GLN A 534 -20.96 6.20 -26.01
N TYR A 535 -20.14 5.62 -25.14
CA TYR A 535 -18.84 6.18 -24.77
C TYR A 535 -17.94 6.33 -25.99
N THR A 536 -17.83 5.33 -26.87
CA THR A 536 -17.05 5.43 -28.11
C THR A 536 -17.53 6.59 -29.00
N VAL A 537 -18.85 6.76 -29.16
CA VAL A 537 -19.39 7.90 -29.91
C VAL A 537 -19.06 9.22 -29.22
N TRP A 538 -19.19 9.29 -27.89
CA TRP A 538 -18.84 10.47 -27.11
C TRP A 538 -17.36 10.82 -27.25
N TRP A 539 -16.46 9.84 -27.08
CA TRP A 539 -15.01 10.00 -27.18
C TRP A 539 -14.58 10.52 -28.56
N LEU A 540 -15.20 10.03 -29.63
CA LEU A 540 -14.81 10.39 -31.00
C LEU A 540 -15.37 11.74 -31.46
N PHE A 541 -16.57 12.12 -31.01
CA PHE A 541 -17.33 13.21 -31.63
C PHE A 541 -17.82 14.29 -30.68
N ASN A 542 -17.72 14.12 -29.36
CA ASN A 542 -18.17 15.14 -28.42
C ASN A 542 -17.09 16.21 -28.24
N PRO A 543 -17.41 17.52 -28.38
CA PRO A 543 -16.44 18.61 -28.14
C PRO A 543 -15.91 18.72 -26.71
N ARG A 544 -16.49 17.97 -25.76
CA ARG A 544 -16.01 17.86 -24.38
C ARG A 544 -15.19 16.59 -24.14
N SER A 545 -15.01 15.74 -25.15
CA SER A 545 -14.13 14.58 -25.08
C SER A 545 -12.67 15.04 -25.13
N PRO A 546 -11.73 14.27 -24.58
CA PRO A 546 -10.30 14.63 -24.61
C PRO A 546 -9.67 14.54 -26.01
N LEU A 547 -10.37 14.01 -27.01
CA LEU A 547 -9.86 13.86 -28.37
C LEU A 547 -10.11 15.11 -29.24
N GLN A 548 -11.05 15.96 -28.85
CA GLN A 548 -11.47 17.17 -29.57
C GLN A 548 -10.86 18.41 -28.94
#